data_AF-A0AAE0KMF0-F1
#
_entry.id   AF-A0AAE0KMF0-F1
#
_cell.length_a   1.000
_cell.length_b   1.000
_cell.length_c   1.000
_cell.angle_alpha   90.00
_cell.angle_beta   90.00
_cell.angle_gamma   90.00
#
_symmetry.space_group_name_H-M   'P 1'
#
loop_
_entity.id
_entity.type
_entity.pdbx_description
1 polymer ?
#
loop_
_entity_poly.entity_id
_entity_poly.type
_entity_poly.pdbx_seq_one_letter_code
_entity_poly.pdbx_strand_id
1 'polypeptide(L)'
;MIRERPGQTSDDAVSDHWFFLSHPDDDWYPKFYHLLEKQPVGPRFCGYTNHVDLSSFFMLAARRFIEERERRAREAGRHFRPVRLHLLIPA
;
A
#
# COMPACT_ATOMS: atom_id res chain seq x y z
N MET A 1 -13.58 -20.06 -3.23
CA MET A 1 -13.13 -19.98 -1.83
C MET A 1 -11.75 -19.32 -1.82
N ILE A 2 -11.68 -18.01 -1.60
CA ILE A 2 -10.41 -17.29 -1.52
C ILE A 2 -9.79 -17.64 -0.16
N ARG A 3 -8.70 -18.40 -0.16
CA ARG A 3 -7.88 -18.59 1.04
C ARG A 3 -7.08 -17.32 1.24
N GLU A 4 -7.44 -16.52 2.24
CA GLU A 4 -6.53 -15.51 2.76
C GLU A 4 -5.19 -16.19 3.08
N ARG A 5 -4.09 -15.58 2.65
CA ARG A 5 -2.73 -15.98 3.04
C ARG A 5 -2.16 -14.89 3.96
N PRO A 6 -2.63 -14.79 5.22
CA PRO A 6 -2.36 -13.66 6.10
C PRO A 6 -0.90 -13.50 6.58
N GLY A 7 0.07 -14.18 5.97
CA GLY A 7 1.48 -14.14 6.38
C GLY A 7 2.51 -13.86 5.26
N GLN A 8 2.13 -13.86 3.98
CA GLN A 8 3.16 -13.80 2.92
C GLN A 8 3.83 -12.43 2.76
N THR A 9 3.22 -11.34 3.23
CA THR A 9 3.74 -9.97 3.05
C THR A 9 4.11 -9.28 4.36
N SER A 10 3.57 -9.72 5.50
CA SER A 10 3.90 -9.18 6.83
C SER A 10 5.32 -9.57 7.27
N ASP A 11 5.76 -10.78 6.92
CA ASP A 11 7.05 -11.37 7.31
C ASP A 11 8.13 -11.35 6.20
N ASP A 12 7.88 -10.62 5.10
CA ASP A 12 8.91 -10.45 4.05
C ASP A 12 10.05 -9.56 4.58
N ALA A 13 11.15 -10.18 4.98
CA ALA A 13 12.34 -9.49 5.45
C ALA A 13 13.14 -8.82 4.31
N VAL A 14 12.85 -9.18 3.05
CA VAL A 14 13.59 -8.77 1.86
C VAL A 14 13.02 -7.48 1.27
N SER A 15 11.70 -7.32 1.30
CA SER A 15 11.01 -6.17 0.69
C SER A 15 10.09 -5.46 1.67
N ASP A 16 9.95 -4.15 1.51
CA ASP A 16 8.85 -3.41 2.13
C ASP A 16 7.59 -3.52 1.27
N HIS A 17 6.43 -3.64 1.91
CA HIS A 17 5.14 -3.79 1.24
C HIS A 17 4.25 -2.59 1.53
N TRP A 18 3.82 -1.90 0.46
CA TRP A 18 2.96 -0.73 0.54
C TRP A 18 1.61 -1.04 -0.12
N PHE A 19 0.52 -0.61 0.51
CA PHE A 19 -0.84 -1.01 0.15
C PHE A 19 -1.71 0.19 -0.20
N PHE A 20 -2.42 0.07 -1.31
CA PHE A 20 -3.51 0.92 -1.72
C PHE A 20 -4.79 0.09 -1.71
N LEU A 21 -5.91 0.70 -1.37
CA LEU A 21 -7.22 0.03 -1.38
C LEU A 21 -8.16 0.77 -2.34
N SER A 22 -8.75 0.04 -3.29
CA SER A 22 -9.81 0.58 -4.13
C SER A 22 -11.09 -0.19 -3.89
N HIS A 23 -12.17 0.51 -3.56
CA HIS A 23 -13.50 -0.07 -3.43
C HIS A 23 -14.32 0.28 -4.69
N PRO A 24 -14.97 -0.68 -5.36
CA PRO A 24 -15.73 -0.40 -6.58
C PRO A 24 -17.01 0.40 -6.29
N ASP A 25 -17.62 0.21 -5.12
CA ASP A 25 -18.80 0.96 -4.72
C ASP A 25 -18.43 2.30 -4.10
N ASP A 26 -19.30 3.29 -4.29
CA ASP A 26 -19.13 4.66 -3.82
C ASP A 26 -19.46 4.86 -2.33
N ASP A 27 -20.15 3.90 -1.70
CA ASP A 27 -20.53 3.93 -0.29
C ASP A 27 -19.58 3.08 0.58
N TRP A 28 -18.57 3.73 1.17
CA TRP A 28 -17.79 3.09 2.23
C TRP A 28 -18.66 2.91 3.46
N TYR A 29 -18.87 1.66 3.85
CA TYR A 29 -19.62 1.36 5.06
C TYR A 29 -19.04 2.14 6.26
N PRO A 30 -19.83 2.93 7.01
CA PRO A 30 -19.30 3.81 8.05
C PRO A 30 -18.43 3.10 9.10
N LYS A 31 -18.65 1.80 9.33
CA LYS A 31 -17.77 1.03 10.22
C LYS A 31 -16.33 0.95 9.72
N PHE A 32 -16.06 1.07 8.43
CA PHE A 32 -14.70 1.16 7.89
C PHE A 32 -13.95 2.36 8.49
N TYR A 33 -14.57 3.54 8.51
CA TYR A 33 -13.95 4.72 9.12
C TYR A 33 -13.75 4.55 10.63
N HIS A 34 -14.76 4.01 11.33
CA HIS A 34 -14.62 3.70 12.76
C HIS A 34 -13.51 2.66 13.04
N LEU A 35 -13.30 1.72 12.11
CA LEU A 35 -12.21 0.75 12.20
C LEU A 35 -10.86 1.43 11.98
N LEU A 36 -10.73 2.32 10.98
CA LEU A 36 -9.51 3.11 10.76
C LEU A 36 -9.18 4.00 11.96
N GLU A 37 -10.17 4.61 12.61
CA GLU A 37 -9.98 5.42 13.81
C GLU A 37 -9.52 4.59 15.00
N LYS A 38 -10.15 3.43 15.22
CA LYS A 38 -9.83 2.54 16.36
C LYS A 38 -8.52 1.79 16.17
N GLN A 39 -8.20 1.45 14.93
CA GLN A 39 -7.01 0.71 14.53
C GLN A 39 -6.41 1.40 13.31
N PRO A 40 -5.58 2.44 13.53
CA PRO A 40 -4.94 3.13 12.43
C PRO A 40 -4.12 2.12 11.62
N VAL A 41 -4.43 2.09 10.33
CA VAL A 41 -3.65 1.35 9.36
C VAL A 41 -2.20 1.84 9.43
N GLY A 42 -1.28 0.89 9.60
CA GLY A 42 0.13 1.21 9.82
C GLY A 42 0.76 1.98 8.65
N PRO A 43 2.02 2.43 8.78
CA PRO A 43 2.70 3.29 7.79
C PRO A 43 2.88 2.66 6.40
N ARG A 44 2.55 1.37 6.27
CA ARG A 44 2.54 0.61 5.02
C ARG A 44 1.26 0.86 4.20
N PHE A 45 0.24 1.47 4.77
CA PHE A 45 -0.99 1.83 4.06
C PHE A 45 -0.87 3.23 3.47
N CYS A 46 -0.98 3.33 2.15
CA CYS A 46 -0.75 4.56 1.41
C CYS A 46 -2.04 5.34 1.14
N GLY A 47 -3.21 4.68 1.09
CA GLY A 47 -4.48 5.36 0.90
C GLY A 47 -5.59 4.45 0.36
N TYR A 48 -6.82 4.97 0.38
CA TYR A 48 -7.98 4.35 -0.23
C TYR A 48 -8.72 5.30 -1.18
N THR A 49 -9.40 4.76 -2.20
CA THR A 49 -10.21 5.54 -3.14
C THR A 49 -11.27 4.69 -3.84
N ASN A 50 -12.34 5.32 -4.33
CA ASN A 50 -13.37 4.64 -5.12
C ASN A 50 -13.06 4.61 -6.62
N HIS A 51 -11.97 5.26 -7.03
CA HIS A 51 -11.59 5.36 -8.43
C HIS A 51 -10.31 4.55 -8.67
N VAL A 52 -10.44 3.45 -9.40
CA VAL A 52 -9.30 2.59 -9.78
C VAL A 52 -8.23 3.36 -10.55
N ASP A 53 -8.63 4.31 -11.39
CA ASP A 53 -7.70 5.18 -12.13
C ASP A 53 -6.87 6.05 -11.20
N LEU A 54 -7.50 6.61 -10.15
CA LEU A 54 -6.79 7.39 -9.14
C LEU A 54 -5.83 6.51 -8.34
N SER A 55 -6.24 5.28 -7.98
CA SER A 55 -5.34 4.32 -7.33
C SER A 55 -4.08 4.09 -8.17
N SER A 56 -4.27 3.89 -9.48
CA SER A 56 -3.17 3.67 -10.42
C SER A 56 -2.26 4.90 -10.52
N PHE A 57 -2.83 6.11 -10.58
CA PHE A 57 -2.07 7.35 -10.59
C PHE A 57 -1.23 7.53 -9.31
N PHE A 58 -1.81 7.28 -8.14
CA PHE A 58 -1.09 7.35 -6.87
C PHE A 58 0.01 6.29 -6.75
N MET A 59 -0.22 5.08 -7.26
CA MET A 59 0.81 4.03 -7.31
C MET A 59 1.99 4.43 -8.21
N LEU A 60 1.74 5.08 -9.35
CA LEU A 60 2.81 5.60 -10.20
C LEU A 60 3.60 6.72 -9.51
N ALA A 61 2.91 7.64 -8.82
CA ALA A 61 3.56 8.68 -8.03
C ALA A 61 4.41 8.08 -6.89
N ALA A 62 3.88 7.07 -6.19
CA ALA A 62 4.60 6.35 -5.15
C ALA A 62 5.83 5.64 -5.71
N ARG A 63 5.75 5.02 -6.89
CA ARG A 63 6.89 4.38 -7.56
C ARG A 63 8.01 5.39 -7.83
N ARG A 64 7.71 6.55 -8.38
CA ARG A 64 8.69 7.62 -8.60
C ARG A 64 9.34 8.08 -7.30
N PHE A 65 8.55 8.22 -6.24
CA PHE A 65 9.06 8.58 -4.92
C PHE A 65 10.01 7.52 -4.35
N ILE A 66 9.68 6.24 -4.50
CA ILE A 66 10.52 5.11 -4.08
C ILE A 66 11.86 5.11 -4.84
N GLU A 67 11.82 5.27 -6.16
CA GLU A 67 13.02 5.30 -7.02
C GLU A 67 13.97 6.42 -6.62
N GLU A 68 13.44 7.61 -6.33
CA GLU A 68 14.24 8.75 -5.87
C GLU A 68 14.85 8.49 -4.49
N ARG A 69 14.11 7.86 -3.57
CA ARG A 69 14.66 7.45 -2.27
C ARG A 69 15.75 6.38 -2.40
N GLU A 70 15.55 5.42 -3.29
CA GLU A 70 16.53 4.37 -3.57
C GLU A 70 17.81 4.97 -4.15
N ARG A 71 17.68 5.89 -5.12
CA ARG A 71 18.82 6.64 -5.69
C ARG A 71 19.62 7.37 -4.62
N ARG A 72 18.96 8.14 -3.75
CA ARG A 72 19.61 8.86 -2.64
C ARG A 72 20.28 7.91 -1.65
N ALA A 73 19.67 6.77 -1.34
CA ALA A 73 20.25 5.78 -0.46
C ALA A 73 21.53 5.17 -1.07
N ARG A 74 21.51 4.84 -2.36
CA ARG A 74 22.68 4.37 -3.10
C ARG A 74 23.82 5.39 -3.08
N GLU A 75 23.52 6.66 -3.37
CA GLU A 75 24.50 7.76 -3.34
C GLU A 75 25.13 7.96 -1.96
N ALA A 76 24.35 7.75 -0.89
CA ALA A 76 24.83 7.82 0.49
C ALA A 76 25.49 6.51 0.99
N GLY A 77 25.63 5.49 0.14
CA GLY A 77 26.16 4.17 0.52
C GLY A 77 25.30 3.41 1.53
N ARG A 78 24.01 3.75 1.65
CA ARG A 78 23.08 3.13 2.60
C ARG A 78 22.33 1.97 1.94
N HIS A 79 22.07 0.93 2.73
CA HIS A 79 21.19 -0.16 2.30
C HIS A 79 19.75 0.34 2.12
N PHE A 80 19.10 -0.07 1.03
CA PHE A 80 17.72 0.24 0.71
C PHE A 80 16.95 -1.06 0.47
N ARG A 81 15.82 -1.24 1.17
CA ARG A 81 14.92 -2.37 0.94
C ARG A 81 14.03 -2.08 -0.26
N PRO A 82 13.95 -2.97 -1.26
CA PRO A 82 13.00 -2.83 -2.36
C PRO A 82 11.57 -2.68 -1.86
N VAL A 83 10.77 -1.85 -2.52
CA VAL A 83 9.36 -1.63 -2.15
C VAL A 83 8.44 -2.22 -3.21
N ARG A 84 7.53 -3.10 -2.77
CA ARG A 84 6.44 -3.67 -3.58
C ARG A 84 5.13 -2.94 -3.30
N LEU A 85 4.50 -2.47 -4.36
CA LEU A 85 3.19 -1.80 -4.29
C LEU A 85 2.09 -2.83 -4.55
N HIS A 86 1.05 -2.81 -3.73
CA HIS A 86 -0.10 -3.69 -3.82
C HIS A 86 -1.37 -2.86 -3.95
N LEU A 87 -2.25 -3.24 -4.88
CA LEU A 87 -3.61 -2.73 -4.96
C LEU A 87 -4.56 -3.81 -4.44
N LEU A 88 -5.29 -3.48 -3.38
CA LEU A 88 -6.34 -4.31 -2.82
C LEU A 88 -7.66 -3.87 -3.44
N ILE A 89 -8.40 -4.81 -4.01
CA ILE A 89 -9.75 -4.61 -4.52
C ILE A 89 -10.63 -5.65 -3.79
N PRO A 90 -11.54 -5.22 -2.89
CA PRO A 90 -12.43 -6.14 -2.21
C PRO A 90 -13.39 -6.77 -3.22
N ALA A 91 -13.71 -8.04 -2.98
CA ALA A 91 -14.60 -8.86 -3.81
C ALA A 91 -16.07 -8.70 -3.39
#